data_AF-A0A371IX81-F1
#
_entry.id   AF-A0A371IX81-F1
#
_cell.length_a   1.000
_cell.length_b   1.000
_cell.length_c   1.000
_cell.angle_alpha   90.00
_cell.angle_beta   90.00
_cell.angle_gamma   90.00
#
_symmetry.space_group_name_H-M   'P 1'
#
loop_
_entity.id
_entity.type
_entity.pdbx_description
1 polymer ?
#
loop_
_entity_poly.entity_id
_entity_poly.type
_entity_poly.pdbx_seq_one_letter_code
_entity_poly.pdbx_strand_id
1 'polypeptide(L)'
;MDRLKYISTERMYEGVIVEITDGGVTIDLKGRLGQFKIPKRMLITDYELELGLEVGFLLSYPEVLSPVPNSNYVENIRRNEEKFKNKKAELEK
;
A
#
# COMPACT_ATOMS: atom_id res chain seq x y z
N MET A 1 -16.24 18.52 -1.74
CA MET A 1 -16.62 18.51 -3.18
C MET A 1 -15.38 18.16 -3.97
N ASP A 2 -15.55 17.26 -4.93
CA ASP A 2 -14.58 16.27 -5.39
C ASP A 2 -13.17 16.79 -5.71
N ARG A 3 -12.19 16.29 -4.95
CA ARG A 3 -10.76 16.57 -5.18
C ARG A 3 -10.17 15.76 -6.34
N LEU A 4 -10.91 14.76 -6.83
CA LEU A 4 -10.50 13.87 -7.91
C LEU A 4 -11.14 14.33 -9.22
N LYS A 5 -10.33 14.44 -10.27
CA LYS A 5 -10.78 14.76 -11.63
C LYS A 5 -11.32 13.53 -12.36
N TYR A 6 -10.90 12.32 -11.97
CA TYR A 6 -11.23 11.06 -12.66
C TYR A 6 -11.98 10.07 -11.78
N ILE A 7 -13.05 10.52 -11.13
CA ILE A 7 -13.74 9.80 -10.04
C ILE A 7 -14.42 8.47 -10.44
N SER A 8 -14.61 8.19 -11.73
CA SER A 8 -15.31 6.98 -12.22
C SER A 8 -14.45 6.20 -13.23
N THR A 9 -13.29 5.76 -12.77
CA THR A 9 -12.33 4.98 -13.60
C THR A 9 -11.94 3.66 -12.94
N GLU A 10 -12.83 3.12 -12.11
CA GLU A 10 -12.60 1.88 -11.38
C GLU A 10 -12.39 0.72 -12.35
N ARG A 11 -11.36 -0.08 -12.07
CA ARG A 11 -11.08 -1.32 -12.79
C ARG A 11 -11.06 -2.47 -11.80
N MET A 12 -11.41 -3.65 -12.29
CA MET A 12 -11.25 -4.89 -11.53
C MET A 12 -9.77 -5.25 -11.48
N TYR A 13 -9.25 -5.37 -10.27
CA TYR A 13 -7.93 -5.90 -9.98
C TYR A 13 -8.06 -7.22 -9.27
N GLU A 14 -7.11 -8.09 -9.56
CA GLU A 14 -6.98 -9.39 -8.92
C GLU A 14 -5.62 -9.47 -8.24
N GLY A 15 -5.56 -10.20 -7.14
CA GLY A 15 -4.34 -10.47 -6.42
C GLY A 15 -4.40 -11.77 -5.67
N VAL A 16 -3.30 -12.09 -5.00
CA VAL A 16 -3.14 -13.30 -4.19
C VAL A 16 -2.63 -12.92 -2.81
N ILE A 17 -3.18 -13.51 -1.75
CA ILE A 17 -2.69 -13.29 -0.40
C ILE A 17 -1.33 -13.97 -0.23
N VAL A 18 -0.29 -13.18 0.04
CA VAL A 18 1.10 -13.66 0.18
C VAL A 18 1.62 -13.59 1.61
N GLU A 19 1.01 -12.79 2.48
CA GLU A 19 1.37 -12.71 3.91
C GLU A 19 0.13 -12.42 4.75
N ILE A 20 0.01 -13.13 5.88
CA ILE A 20 -1.01 -12.87 6.89
C ILE A 20 -0.28 -12.62 8.21
N THR A 21 -0.49 -11.43 8.78
CA THR A 21 -0.02 -11.04 10.12
C THR A 21 -1.22 -10.91 11.05
N ASP A 22 -1.01 -10.72 12.35
CA ASP A 22 -2.11 -10.61 13.32
C ASP A 22 -3.10 -9.48 12.94
N GLY A 23 -2.57 -8.30 12.58
CA GLY A 23 -3.39 -7.12 12.26
C GLY A 23 -3.63 -6.83 10.77
N GLY A 24 -2.91 -7.48 9.85
CA GLY A 24 -2.94 -7.10 8.44
C GLY A 24 -2.64 -8.25 7.48
N VAL A 25 -3.00 -8.03 6.22
CA VAL A 25 -2.80 -8.98 5.11
C VAL A 25 -2.08 -8.25 3.98
N THR A 26 -1.14 -8.94 3.35
CA THR A 26 -0.45 -8.47 2.16
C THR A 26 -0.95 -9.24 0.95
N ILE A 27 -1.42 -8.51 -0.06
CA ILE A 27 -1.95 -8.99 -1.33
C ILE A 27 -0.94 -8.63 -2.42
N ASP A 28 -0.47 -9.61 -3.18
CA ASP A 28 0.32 -9.36 -4.39
C ASP A 28 -0.59 -9.25 -5.59
N LEU A 29 -0.50 -8.15 -6.34
CA LEU A 29 -1.35 -7.91 -7.49
C LEU A 29 -0.89 -8.70 -8.71
N LYS A 30 -1.84 -9.38 -9.37
CA LYS A 30 -1.58 -10.03 -10.65
C LYS A 30 -1.08 -9.01 -11.68
N GLY A 31 -0.14 -9.43 -12.53
CA GLY A 31 0.46 -8.56 -13.55
C GLY A 31 1.68 -7.76 -13.09
N ARG A 32 2.29 -8.10 -11.94
CA ARG A 32 3.49 -7.44 -11.39
C ARG A 32 3.28 -5.96 -11.07
N LEU A 33 2.07 -5.63 -10.61
CA LEU A 33 1.70 -4.27 -10.22
C LEU A 33 2.17 -3.90 -8.80
N GLY A 34 2.74 -4.87 -8.07
CA GLY A 34 3.25 -4.68 -6.72
C GLY A 34 2.30 -5.23 -5.66
N GLN A 35 2.53 -4.83 -4.41
CA GLN A 35 1.85 -5.38 -3.24
C GLN A 35 0.99 -4.34 -2.52
N PHE A 36 -0.17 -4.77 -2.04
CA PHE A 36 -1.06 -4.02 -1.18
C PHE A 36 -1.06 -4.60 0.23
N LYS A 37 -0.72 -3.79 1.23
CA LYS A 37 -0.87 -4.16 2.64
C LYS A 37 -2.09 -3.48 3.23
N ILE A 38 -3.08 -4.26 3.64
CA ILE A 38 -4.34 -3.76 4.19
C ILE A 38 -4.64 -4.39 5.55
N PRO A 39 -5.37 -3.72 6.44
CA PRO A 39 -5.87 -4.32 7.68
C PRO A 39 -6.80 -5.50 7.37
N LYS A 40 -6.78 -6.54 8.21
CA LYS A 40 -7.70 -7.70 8.09
C LYS A 40 -9.17 -7.29 8.04
N ARG A 41 -9.53 -6.21 8.76
CA ARG A 41 -10.91 -5.68 8.80
C ARG A 41 -11.45 -5.17 7.46
N MET A 42 -10.60 -4.98 6.45
CA MET A 42 -11.03 -4.58 5.10
C MET A 42 -11.30 -5.79 4.18
N LEU A 43 -10.91 -7.00 4.58
CA LEU A 43 -11.24 -8.22 3.84
C LEU A 43 -12.65 -8.68 4.18
N ILE A 44 -13.45 -8.90 3.14
CA ILE A 44 -14.78 -9.47 3.24
C ILE A 44 -14.66 -10.93 2.79
N THR A 45 -14.87 -11.86 3.72
CA THR A 45 -14.79 -13.30 3.45
C THR A 45 -15.65 -14.04 4.47
N ASP A 46 -16.31 -15.11 4.03
CA ASP A 46 -17.03 -16.06 4.90
C ASP A 46 -16.12 -17.24 5.33
N TYR A 47 -14.89 -17.28 4.82
CA TYR A 47 -13.92 -18.37 5.01
C TYR A 47 -12.72 -17.92 5.85
N GLU A 48 -12.04 -18.88 6.47
CA GLU A 48 -10.75 -18.62 7.11
C GLU A 48 -9.71 -18.15 6.09
N LEU A 49 -8.89 -17.17 6.50
CA LEU A 49 -7.87 -16.59 5.64
C LEU A 49 -6.66 -17.51 5.55
N GLU A 50 -6.34 -17.94 4.34
CA GLU A 50 -5.18 -18.76 4.02
C GLU A 50 -4.27 -18.08 3.00
N LEU A 51 -2.99 -18.47 3.00
CA LEU A 51 -2.03 -18.04 1.99
C LEU A 51 -2.38 -18.65 0.63
N GLY A 52 -2.22 -17.86 -0.43
CA GLY A 52 -2.51 -18.30 -1.79
C GLY A 52 -3.96 -18.07 -2.24
N LEU A 53 -4.85 -17.61 -1.37
CA LEU A 53 -6.21 -17.26 -1.76
C LEU A 53 -6.22 -16.09 -2.74
N GLU A 54 -7.02 -16.22 -3.79
CA GLU A 54 -7.25 -15.17 -4.76
C GLU A 54 -8.23 -14.13 -4.21
N VAL A 55 -7.95 -12.86 -4.47
CA VAL A 55 -8.79 -11.73 -4.07
C VAL A 55 -9.06 -10.86 -5.27
N GLY A 56 -10.29 -10.35 -5.37
CA GLY A 56 -10.72 -9.40 -6.40
C GLY A 56 -11.26 -8.12 -5.76
N PHE A 57 -10.90 -6.97 -6.31
CA PHE A 57 -11.41 -5.69 -5.84
C PHE A 57 -11.45 -4.64 -6.94
N LEU A 58 -12.28 -3.62 -6.75
CA LEU A 58 -12.34 -2.46 -7.62
C LEU A 58 -11.38 -1.38 -7.09
N LEU A 59 -10.51 -0.88 -7.96
CA LEU A 59 -9.61 0.21 -7.65
C LEU A 59 -9.57 1.20 -8.83
N SER A 60 -9.58 2.50 -8.53
CA SER A 60 -9.31 3.54 -9.52
C SER A 60 -7.81 3.85 -9.58
N TYR A 61 -7.35 4.42 -10.69
CA TYR A 61 -5.97 4.90 -10.76
C TYR A 61 -5.73 6.03 -9.75
N PRO A 62 -4.56 6.04 -9.06
CA PRO A 62 -4.24 7.10 -8.12
C PRO A 62 -3.99 8.43 -8.86
N GLU A 63 -4.65 9.50 -8.42
CA GLU A 63 -4.49 10.84 -8.97
C GLU A 63 -3.62 11.73 -8.07
N VAL A 64 -2.67 12.45 -8.68
CA VAL A 64 -1.88 13.47 -7.98
C VAL A 64 -2.73 14.71 -7.78
N LEU A 65 -3.11 14.99 -6.53
CA LEU A 65 -4.04 16.08 -6.19
C LEU A 65 -3.43 17.48 -6.30
N SER A 66 -2.11 17.62 -6.20
CA SER A 66 -1.41 18.91 -6.19
C SER A 66 -0.02 18.78 -6.81
N PRO A 67 0.43 19.77 -7.60
CA PRO A 67 1.81 19.83 -8.09
C PRO A 67 2.82 20.18 -6.98
N VAL A 68 2.36 20.75 -5.87
CA VAL A 68 3.22 21.11 -4.72
C VAL A 68 3.31 19.93 -3.76
N PRO A 69 4.52 19.42 -3.47
CA PRO A 69 4.72 18.37 -2.47
C PRO A 69 4.26 18.80 -1.07
N ASN A 70 3.75 17.85 -0.28
CA ASN A 70 3.38 18.13 1.09
C ASN A 70 4.65 18.28 1.97
N SER A 71 4.95 19.50 2.42
CA SER A 71 6.17 19.84 3.17
C SER A 71 6.37 18.98 4.41
N ASN A 72 5.31 18.72 5.18
CA ASN A 72 5.36 17.90 6.39
C ASN A 72 5.85 16.47 6.09
N TYR A 73 5.39 15.90 4.97
CA TYR A 73 5.82 14.57 4.57
C TYR A 73 7.26 14.58 4.04
N VAL A 74 7.65 15.61 3.27
CA VAL A 74 9.03 15.75 2.78
C VAL A 74 10.03 15.84 3.94
N GLU A 75 9.73 16.63 4.97
CA GLU A 75 10.58 16.75 6.16
C GLU A 75 10.66 15.43 6.93
N ASN A 76 9.55 14.72 7.09
CA ASN A 76 9.52 13.42 7.77
C ASN A 76 10.33 12.35 7.01
N ILE A 77 10.25 12.33 5.68
CA ILE A 77 11.05 11.42 4.84
C ILE A 77 12.54 11.71 5.05
N ARG A 78 12.97 12.96 4.96
CA ARG A 78 14.38 13.36 5.19
C ARG A 78 14.87 12.93 6.57
N ARG A 79 14.09 13.20 7.62
CA ARG A 79 14.43 12.81 8.99
C ARG A 79 14.58 11.30 9.14
N ASN A 80 13.73 10.51 8.48
CA ASN A 80 13.83 9.05 8.51
C ASN A 80 15.06 8.55 7.75
N GLU A 81 15.37 9.12 6.58
CA GLU A 81 16.58 8.80 5.83
C GLU A 81 17.86 9.07 6.63
N GLU A 82 17.93 10.20 7.33
CA GLU A 82 19.05 10.53 8.22
C GLU A 82 19.22 9.50 9.34
N LYS A 83 18.12 9.10 9.98
CA LYS A 83 18.14 8.04 11.01
C LYS A 83 18.64 6.71 10.46
N PHE A 84 18.20 6.32 9.26
CA PHE A 84 18.66 5.09 8.61
C PHE A 84 20.15 5.15 8.27
N LYS A 85 20.64 6.29 7.76
CA LYS A 85 22.08 6.48 7.47
C LYS A 85 22.92 6.40 8.74
N ASN A 86 22.52 7.07 9.81
CA ASN A 86 23.25 7.05 11.08
C ASN A 86 23.30 5.64 11.67
N LYS A 87 22.17 4.94 11.72
CA LYS A 87 22.11 3.56 12.23
C LYS A 87 22.96 2.59 11.42
N LYS A 88 23.03 2.79 10.09
CA LYS A 88 23.90 1.99 9.23
C LYS A 88 25.38 2.26 9.52
N ALA A 89 25.76 3.53 9.67
CA ALA A 89 27.14 3.91 10.01
C ALA A 89 27.58 3.44 11.40
N GLU A 90 26.66 3.29 12.36
CA GLU A 90 26.93 2.68 13.68
C GLU A 90 27.15 1.16 13.61
N LEU A 91 26.51 0.47 12.67
CA LEU A 91 26.68 -0.98 12.46
C LEU A 91 27.93 -1.33 11.64
N GLU A 92 28.46 -0.38 10.88
CA GLU A 92 29.68 -0.52 10.06
C GLU A 92 30.96 -0.06 10.81
N LYS A 93 30.84 0.38 12.06
CA LYS A 93 31.95 0.68 12.98
C LYS A 93 32.20 -0.47 13.95
#